data_AF-C4XWS8-F1
#
_entry.id   AF-C4XWS8-F1
#
_cell.length_a   1.000
_cell.length_b   1.000
_cell.length_c   1.000
_cell.angle_alpha   90.00
_cell.angle_beta   90.00
_cell.angle_gamma   90.00
#
_symmetry.space_group_name_H-M   'P 1'
#
loop_
_entity.id
_entity.type
_entity.pdbx_description
1 polymer ?
#
loop_
_entity_poly.entity_id
_entity_poly.type
_entity_poly.pdbx_seq_one_letter_code
_entity_poly.pdbx_strand_id
1 'polypeptide(L)'
;MWRPALFWFYLTSFALCFSPFVFNPHNFCLQEYILDYGFFLGWLFGGNHSSSDDTWVAFKKHQRAKYTGFKSNKRATSDSTIALSESSSSSANKLGEVGTLLFQALLFLLPYLYITAQSGVQEPVSVDPITRIAFLALLPIILNLIMLLILFPVSVVAGNLLTLCFKSSPSLFAGMSYTWGFLGLIICVNVTLLLHDWNVPRSLCAMICIMKIHTFLKTLTYNALLSKEYQDHQSNLAWWSGNWNIKRFGWAVLSQPFREILVKTCDLTSFGYDFVLGHFLFTAIFPVALVPLVDKAHTYILFWLKPSRIVHGPIYSKRQRKRRRRQSVLYSLLYLTVVSCSCAMVVVPAIFSPQF
;
A
#
# COMPACT_ATOMS: atom_id res chain seq x y z
N MET A 1 14.35 8.03 -30.29
CA MET A 1 14.08 9.47 -30.55
C MET A 1 13.67 10.14 -29.25
N TRP A 2 14.52 10.98 -28.65
CA TRP A 2 14.15 11.81 -27.50
C TRP A 2 13.32 12.99 -27.99
N ARG A 3 11.99 12.95 -27.77
CA ARG A 3 11.12 14.10 -28.03
C ARG A 3 11.19 15.03 -26.80
N PRO A 4 11.45 16.34 -26.94
CA PRO A 4 11.49 17.28 -25.81
C PRO A 4 10.25 17.20 -24.89
N ALA A 5 9.08 16.89 -25.46
CA ALA A 5 7.86 16.66 -24.70
C ALA A 5 7.95 15.49 -23.70
N LEU A 6 8.63 14.38 -24.07
CA LEU A 6 8.85 13.25 -23.16
C LEU A 6 9.78 13.64 -22.00
N PHE A 7 10.81 14.44 -22.27
CA PHE A 7 11.70 14.94 -21.22
C PHE A 7 10.93 15.76 -20.18
N TRP A 8 10.09 16.72 -20.63
CA TRP A 8 9.25 17.50 -19.73
C TRP A 8 8.25 16.63 -18.95
N PHE A 9 7.65 15.63 -19.58
CA PHE A 9 6.77 14.67 -18.92
C PHE A 9 7.48 13.90 -17.80
N TYR A 10 8.69 13.39 -18.05
CA TYR A 10 9.47 12.71 -17.02
C TYR A 10 9.88 13.68 -15.91
N LEU A 11 10.40 14.86 -16.24
CA LEU A 11 10.83 15.84 -15.25
C LEU A 11 9.70 16.22 -14.28
N THR A 12 8.51 16.52 -14.83
CA THR A 12 7.33 16.87 -14.03
C THR A 12 6.83 15.70 -13.19
N SER A 13 6.81 14.48 -13.75
CA SER A 13 6.43 13.27 -13.00
C SER A 13 7.39 13.01 -11.83
N PHE A 14 8.70 13.10 -12.08
CA PHE A 14 9.72 12.99 -11.04
C PHE A 14 9.56 14.09 -9.98
N ALA A 15 9.37 15.35 -10.38
CA ALA A 15 9.18 16.44 -9.44
C ALA A 15 7.96 16.21 -8.52
N LEU A 16 6.85 15.70 -9.05
CA LEU A 16 5.65 15.39 -8.26
C LEU A 16 5.85 14.24 -7.28
N CYS A 17 6.58 13.19 -7.68
CA CYS A 17 6.88 12.06 -6.79
C CYS A 17 7.83 12.45 -5.65
N PHE A 18 8.81 13.32 -5.92
CA PHE A 18 9.84 13.69 -4.94
C PHE A 18 9.46 14.90 -4.09
N SER A 19 8.57 15.77 -4.56
CA SER A 19 8.01 16.93 -3.84
C SER A 19 7.78 16.69 -2.34
N PRO A 20 6.96 15.69 -1.92
CA PRO A 20 6.65 15.50 -0.49
C PRO A 20 7.89 15.15 0.35
N PHE A 21 8.94 14.60 -0.27
CA PHE A 21 10.18 14.24 0.41
C PHE A 21 11.18 15.39 0.44
N VAL A 22 11.27 16.17 -0.65
CA VAL A 22 12.08 17.38 -0.72
C VAL A 22 11.58 18.39 0.32
N PHE A 23 10.27 18.59 0.47
CA PHE A 23 9.80 19.55 1.48
C PHE A 23 9.91 19.06 2.95
N ASN A 24 10.41 17.84 3.19
CA ASN A 24 10.67 17.33 4.55
C ASN A 24 12.19 17.36 4.86
N PRO A 25 12.66 18.31 5.69
CA PRO A 25 14.09 18.45 5.99
C PRO A 25 14.68 17.26 6.78
N HIS A 26 13.87 16.46 7.47
CA HIS A 26 14.34 15.30 8.22
C HIS A 26 14.85 14.16 7.32
N ASN A 27 14.33 14.04 6.10
CA ASN A 27 14.67 12.96 5.16
C ASN A 27 16.12 13.02 4.64
N PHE A 28 16.81 14.14 4.83
CA PHE A 28 18.17 14.36 4.31
C PHE A 28 19.27 14.14 5.35
N CYS A 29 18.90 13.93 6.62
CA CYS A 29 19.82 13.45 7.63
C CYS A 29 19.77 11.91 7.66
N LEU A 30 20.88 11.23 7.34
CA LEU A 30 20.92 9.77 7.22
C LEU A 30 20.36 9.03 8.45
N GLN A 31 20.66 9.50 9.67
CA GLN A 31 20.14 8.87 10.88
C GLN A 31 18.62 9.03 11.01
N GLU A 32 18.08 10.21 10.69
CA GLU A 32 16.64 10.49 10.74
C GLU A 32 15.91 9.75 9.62
N TYR A 33 16.43 9.77 8.39
CA TYR A 33 15.95 9.01 7.25
C TYR A 33 15.74 7.51 7.56
N ILE A 34 16.72 6.87 8.22
CA ILE A 34 16.62 5.44 8.58
C ILE A 34 15.60 5.21 9.70
N LEU A 35 15.45 6.16 10.63
CA LEU A 35 14.43 6.07 11.67
C LEU A 35 13.03 6.28 11.09
N ASP A 36 12.88 7.19 10.13
CA ASP A 36 11.64 7.42 9.37
C ASP A 36 11.24 6.19 8.57
N TYR A 37 12.20 5.47 7.99
CA TYR A 37 11.93 4.14 7.40
C TYR A 37 11.36 3.16 8.44
N GLY A 38 11.91 3.14 9.65
CA GLY A 38 11.38 2.34 10.76
C GLY A 38 9.95 2.74 11.17
N PHE A 39 9.66 4.03 11.20
CA PHE A 39 8.30 4.54 11.45
C PHE A 39 7.34 4.19 10.31
N PHE A 40 7.77 4.27 9.06
CA PHE A 40 7.00 3.83 7.90
C PHE A 40 6.62 2.35 8.01
N LEU A 41 7.56 1.47 8.34
CA LEU A 41 7.26 0.05 8.56
C LEU A 41 6.32 -0.18 9.75
N GLY A 42 6.52 0.55 10.85
CA GLY A 42 5.64 0.51 12.01
C GLY A 42 4.21 0.96 11.69
N TRP A 43 4.07 2.00 10.86
CA TRP A 43 2.80 2.47 10.35
C TRP A 43 2.14 1.44 9.43
N LEU A 44 2.92 0.82 8.53
CA LEU A 44 2.45 -0.13 7.54
C LEU A 44 1.92 -1.43 8.15
N PHE A 45 2.63 -1.99 9.13
CA PHE A 45 2.26 -3.25 9.80
C PHE A 45 1.49 -3.06 11.12
N GLY A 46 1.34 -1.81 11.59
CA GLY A 46 0.70 -1.45 12.85
C GLY A 46 -0.82 -1.57 12.86
N GLY A 47 -1.43 -1.41 14.05
CA GLY A 47 -2.89 -1.30 14.21
C GLY A 47 -3.67 -2.62 14.30
N ASN A 48 -2.96 -3.75 14.39
CA ASN A 48 -3.57 -5.09 14.35
C ASN A 48 -3.72 -5.77 15.71
N HIS A 49 -3.01 -5.32 16.75
CA HIS A 49 -3.15 -5.81 18.13
C HIS A 49 -3.75 -4.76 19.08
N SER A 50 -3.55 -3.48 18.79
CA SER A 50 -4.08 -2.34 19.54
C SER A 50 -4.67 -1.33 18.56
N SER A 51 -5.72 -0.64 18.98
CA SER A 51 -6.31 0.46 18.22
C SER A 51 -5.37 1.66 18.26
N SER A 52 -4.92 2.09 17.08
CA SER A 52 -4.10 3.29 16.91
C SER A 52 -4.51 3.97 15.61
N ASP A 53 -4.75 5.28 15.68
CA ASP A 53 -5.21 6.07 14.54
C ASP A 53 -4.08 6.37 13.54
N ASP A 54 -2.82 6.42 14.01
CA ASP A 54 -1.62 6.60 13.17
C ASP A 54 -1.12 5.27 12.58
N THR A 55 -1.98 4.56 11.85
CA THR A 55 -1.63 3.28 11.20
C THR A 55 -2.16 3.19 9.78
N TRP A 56 -1.54 2.36 8.94
CA TRP A 56 -2.00 2.14 7.58
C TRP A 56 -3.43 1.61 7.55
N VAL A 57 -3.80 0.71 8.47
CA VAL A 57 -5.18 0.19 8.58
C VAL A 57 -6.18 1.31 8.90
N ALA A 58 -5.84 2.22 9.81
CA ALA A 58 -6.68 3.38 10.12
C ALA A 58 -6.79 4.33 8.91
N PHE A 59 -5.68 4.58 8.21
CA PHE A 59 -5.69 5.36 6.96
C PHE A 59 -6.61 4.74 5.89
N LYS A 60 -6.52 3.42 5.65
CA LYS A 60 -7.41 2.72 4.71
C LYS A 60 -8.86 2.79 5.16
N LYS A 61 -9.13 2.68 6.46
CA LYS A 61 -10.46 2.83 7.02
C LYS A 61 -11.04 4.22 6.78
N HIS A 62 -10.27 5.28 7.01
CA HIS A 62 -10.69 6.64 6.66
C HIS A 62 -10.93 6.80 5.16
N GLN A 63 -10.06 6.26 4.32
CA GLN A 63 -10.26 6.27 2.86
C GLN A 63 -11.57 5.57 2.46
N ARG A 64 -11.90 4.42 3.07
CA ARG A 64 -13.17 3.71 2.84
C ARG A 64 -14.39 4.45 3.40
N ALA A 65 -14.22 5.14 4.53
CA ALA A 65 -15.30 5.89 5.17
C ALA A 65 -15.80 7.04 4.29
N LYS A 66 -14.94 7.61 3.43
CA LYS A 66 -15.37 8.58 2.40
C LYS A 66 -16.45 8.01 1.46
N TYR A 67 -16.39 6.72 1.14
CA TYR A 67 -17.36 6.04 0.27
C TYR A 67 -18.59 5.54 1.04
N THR A 68 -18.34 4.84 2.15
CA THR A 68 -19.38 4.11 2.88
C THR A 68 -20.07 4.96 3.94
N GLY A 69 -19.34 5.92 4.53
CA GLY A 69 -19.73 6.67 5.72
C GLY A 69 -19.55 5.88 7.02
N PHE A 70 -19.53 6.59 8.14
CA PHE A 70 -19.51 5.98 9.46
C PHE A 70 -20.92 5.63 9.96
N LYS A 71 -21.03 4.54 10.72
CA LYS A 71 -22.23 4.23 11.51
C LYS A 71 -22.35 5.24 12.64
N SER A 72 -23.49 5.91 12.74
CA SER A 72 -23.80 6.81 13.86
C SER A 72 -23.82 5.99 15.15
N ASN A 73 -22.88 6.28 16.05
CA ASN A 73 -22.80 5.62 17.34
C ASN A 73 -23.64 6.39 18.36
N LYS A 74 -24.87 5.93 18.63
CA LYS A 74 -25.75 6.55 19.66
C LYS A 74 -25.19 6.42 21.10
N ARG A 75 -24.06 5.73 21.30
CA ARG A 75 -23.41 5.51 22.61
C ARG A 75 -22.11 6.29 22.80
N ALA A 76 -21.66 7.08 21.83
CA ALA A 76 -20.51 7.95 22.02
C ALA A 76 -20.93 9.16 22.87
N THR A 77 -20.55 9.13 24.14
CA THR A 77 -20.71 10.25 25.08
C THR A 77 -19.98 11.50 24.57
N SER A 78 -20.54 12.63 24.95
CA SER A 78 -20.41 14.02 24.51
C SER A 78 -19.01 14.67 24.39
N ASP A 79 -17.90 13.93 24.48
CA ASP A 79 -16.56 14.52 24.58
C ASP A 79 -15.62 14.26 23.39
N SER A 80 -16.02 13.48 22.38
CA SER A 80 -15.26 13.40 21.13
C SER A 80 -15.63 14.57 20.20
N THR A 81 -15.13 15.75 20.54
CA THR A 81 -15.12 16.96 19.72
C THR A 81 -14.81 16.65 18.26
N ILE A 82 -15.71 17.07 17.36
CA ILE A 82 -15.42 17.38 15.95
C ILE A 82 -14.77 16.23 15.17
N ALA A 83 -15.18 14.98 15.39
CA ALA A 83 -15.02 13.98 14.35
C ALA A 83 -16.07 14.34 13.27
N LEU A 84 -15.66 15.16 12.30
CA LEU A 84 -16.38 15.43 11.06
C LEU A 84 -17.18 14.19 10.71
N SER A 85 -18.50 14.26 10.86
CA SER A 85 -19.36 13.23 10.29
C SER A 85 -19.13 13.35 8.79
N GLU A 86 -18.17 12.59 8.26
CA GLU A 86 -17.99 12.42 6.83
C GLU A 86 -19.31 11.80 6.36
N SER A 87 -20.22 12.68 5.96
CA SER A 87 -21.49 12.30 5.38
C SER A 87 -21.11 11.53 4.13
N SER A 88 -21.61 10.31 3.99
CA SER A 88 -21.35 9.53 2.79
C SER A 88 -21.84 10.39 1.62
N SER A 89 -20.99 10.56 0.59
CA SER A 89 -21.31 11.38 -0.56
C SER A 89 -22.68 11.01 -1.16
N SER A 90 -23.38 11.98 -1.76
CA SER A 90 -24.65 11.73 -2.43
C SER A 90 -24.51 10.56 -3.42
N SER A 91 -25.57 9.76 -3.62
CA SER A 91 -25.55 8.62 -4.55
C SER A 91 -25.10 9.00 -5.96
N ALA A 92 -25.44 10.21 -6.42
CA ALA A 92 -24.97 10.76 -7.70
C ALA A 92 -23.44 10.93 -7.74
N ASN A 93 -22.83 11.39 -6.65
CA ASN A 93 -21.38 11.56 -6.56
C ASN A 93 -20.66 10.20 -6.54
N LYS A 94 -21.25 9.19 -5.89
CA LYS A 94 -20.72 7.81 -5.89
C LYS A 94 -20.71 7.19 -7.29
N LEU A 95 -21.79 7.35 -8.05
CA LEU A 95 -21.88 6.87 -9.43
C LEU A 95 -20.89 7.60 -10.34
N GLY A 96 -20.76 8.93 -10.19
CA GLY A 96 -19.77 9.72 -10.91
C GLY A 96 -18.35 9.22 -10.65
N GLU A 97 -18.00 8.95 -9.39
CA GLU A 97 -16.67 8.47 -9.04
C GLU A 97 -16.36 7.09 -9.62
N VAL A 98 -17.29 6.13 -9.52
CA VAL A 98 -17.14 4.80 -10.16
C VAL A 98 -17.00 4.95 -11.67
N GLY A 99 -17.80 5.82 -12.30
CA GLY A 99 -17.74 6.10 -13.74
C GLY A 99 -16.40 6.69 -14.18
N THR A 100 -15.83 7.62 -13.41
CA THR A 100 -14.51 8.20 -13.72
C THR A 100 -13.40 7.16 -13.65
N LEU A 101 -13.42 6.26 -12.68
CA LEU A 101 -12.42 5.20 -12.55
C LEU A 101 -12.59 4.12 -13.62
N LEU A 102 -13.82 3.82 -14.03
CA LEU A 102 -14.08 2.96 -15.18
C LEU A 102 -13.51 3.57 -16.46
N PHE A 103 -13.77 4.86 -16.70
CA PHE A 103 -13.22 5.58 -17.85
C PHE A 103 -11.69 5.57 -17.84
N GLN A 104 -11.05 5.80 -16.68
CA GLN A 104 -9.60 5.67 -16.55
C GLN A 104 -9.12 4.25 -16.88
N ALA A 105 -9.78 3.20 -16.36
CA ALA A 105 -9.40 1.83 -16.67
C ALA A 105 -9.48 1.53 -18.18
N LEU A 106 -10.53 2.01 -18.86
CA LEU A 106 -10.67 1.89 -20.32
C LEU A 106 -9.58 2.66 -21.08
N LEU A 107 -9.24 3.88 -20.65
CA LEU A 107 -8.15 4.65 -21.25
C LEU A 107 -6.80 3.92 -21.17
N PHE A 108 -6.51 3.26 -20.05
CA PHE A 108 -5.28 2.48 -19.89
C PHE A 108 -5.33 1.10 -20.53
N LEU A 109 -6.51 0.59 -20.87
CA LEU A 109 -6.68 -0.63 -21.65
C LEU A 109 -6.29 -0.42 -23.12
N LEU A 110 -6.56 0.77 -23.70
CA LEU A 110 -6.25 1.05 -25.11
C LEU A 110 -4.76 0.89 -25.47
N PRO A 111 -3.79 1.47 -24.73
CA PRO A 111 -2.37 1.25 -24.99
C PRO A 111 -1.95 -0.22 -24.87
N TYR A 112 -2.53 -0.97 -23.93
CA TYR A 112 -2.26 -2.39 -23.76
C TYR A 112 -2.78 -3.21 -24.95
N LEU A 113 -3.99 -2.92 -25.44
CA LEU A 113 -4.51 -3.56 -26.65
C LEU A 113 -3.65 -3.22 -27.86
N TYR A 114 -3.25 -1.95 -28.00
CA TYR A 114 -2.41 -1.49 -29.10
C TYR A 114 -1.05 -2.22 -29.14
N ILE A 115 -0.33 -2.31 -28.01
CA ILE A 115 0.97 -2.98 -27.97
C ILE A 115 0.86 -4.51 -28.13
N THR A 116 -0.30 -5.08 -27.82
CA THR A 116 -0.56 -6.53 -27.93
C THR A 116 -1.15 -6.92 -29.28
N ALA A 117 -1.69 -5.99 -30.06
CA ALA A 117 -2.28 -6.24 -31.37
C ALA A 117 -1.26 -6.70 -32.43
N GLN A 118 0.04 -6.72 -32.12
CA GLN A 118 1.11 -7.21 -33.01
C GLN A 118 1.07 -6.63 -34.43
N SER A 119 0.59 -5.38 -34.57
CA SER A 119 0.43 -4.75 -35.88
C SER A 119 1.78 -4.59 -36.58
N GLY A 120 1.99 -5.34 -37.66
CA GLY A 120 3.25 -5.33 -38.43
C GLY A 120 4.25 -6.46 -38.11
N VAL A 121 3.88 -7.43 -37.27
CA VAL A 121 4.68 -8.65 -37.05
C VAL A 121 4.39 -9.68 -38.15
N GLN A 122 5.43 -10.34 -38.68
CA GLN A 122 5.26 -11.47 -39.61
C GLN A 122 4.90 -12.74 -38.82
N GLU A 123 3.83 -13.43 -39.22
CA GLU A 123 3.23 -14.58 -38.51
C GLU A 123 2.77 -14.28 -37.07
N PRO A 124 1.69 -13.49 -36.90
CA PRO A 124 1.16 -13.21 -35.57
C PRO A 124 0.55 -14.47 -34.94
N VAL A 125 0.93 -14.75 -33.69
CA VAL A 125 0.24 -15.74 -32.88
C VAL A 125 -1.08 -15.13 -32.41
N SER A 126 -2.20 -15.79 -32.69
CA SER A 126 -3.50 -15.33 -32.20
C SER A 126 -3.55 -15.39 -30.67
N VAL A 127 -3.61 -14.22 -30.06
CA VAL A 127 -3.75 -14.05 -28.61
C VAL A 127 -5.02 -13.25 -28.38
N ASP A 128 -5.85 -13.68 -27.43
CA ASP A 128 -6.94 -12.85 -26.92
C ASP A 128 -6.42 -11.97 -25.76
N PRO A 129 -6.17 -10.67 -25.99
CA PRO A 129 -5.61 -9.80 -24.99
C PRO A 129 -6.59 -9.48 -23.86
N ILE A 130 -7.91 -9.55 -24.12
CA ILE A 130 -8.95 -9.16 -23.16
C ILE A 130 -9.11 -10.24 -22.10
N THR A 131 -9.24 -11.51 -22.50
CA THR A 131 -9.30 -12.62 -21.53
C THR A 131 -8.01 -12.73 -20.73
N ARG A 132 -6.86 -12.50 -21.39
CA ARG A 132 -5.55 -12.47 -20.72
C ARG A 132 -5.48 -11.41 -19.62
N ILE A 133 -5.85 -10.16 -19.91
CA ILE A 133 -5.78 -9.09 -18.90
C ILE A 133 -6.82 -9.28 -17.79
N ALA A 134 -8.00 -9.81 -18.13
CA ALA A 134 -9.03 -10.14 -17.14
C ALA A 134 -8.53 -11.22 -16.17
N PHE A 135 -7.91 -12.29 -16.68
CA PHE A 135 -7.29 -13.33 -15.86
C PHE A 135 -6.18 -12.76 -14.97
N LEU A 136 -5.26 -11.98 -15.54
CA LEU A 136 -4.15 -11.38 -14.80
C LEU A 136 -4.61 -10.41 -13.70
N ALA A 137 -5.68 -9.65 -13.94
CA ALA A 137 -6.27 -8.76 -12.94
C ALA A 137 -7.03 -9.52 -11.83
N LEU A 138 -7.63 -10.68 -12.14
CA LEU A 138 -8.31 -11.47 -11.10
C LEU A 138 -7.34 -12.29 -10.24
N LEU A 139 -6.20 -12.71 -10.79
CA LEU A 139 -5.21 -13.55 -10.13
C LEU A 139 -4.82 -13.06 -8.71
N PRO A 140 -4.31 -11.83 -8.50
CA PRO A 140 -3.90 -11.39 -7.17
C PRO A 140 -5.08 -11.24 -6.20
N ILE A 141 -6.27 -10.88 -6.70
CA ILE A 141 -7.49 -10.79 -5.89
C ILE A 141 -7.88 -12.18 -5.36
N ILE A 142 -7.87 -13.19 -6.24
CA ILE A 142 -8.20 -14.58 -5.90
C ILE A 142 -7.17 -15.15 -4.91
N LEU A 143 -5.87 -14.94 -5.14
CA LEU A 143 -4.81 -15.41 -4.24
C LEU A 143 -4.96 -14.80 -2.83
N ASN A 144 -5.31 -13.51 -2.75
CA ASN A 144 -5.56 -12.83 -1.48
C ASN A 144 -6.81 -13.38 -0.77
N LEU A 145 -7.89 -13.61 -1.53
CA LEU A 145 -9.13 -14.15 -0.99
C LEU A 145 -8.93 -15.57 -0.44
N ILE A 146 -8.22 -16.45 -1.17
CA ILE A 146 -7.91 -17.81 -0.73
C ILE A 146 -7.15 -17.79 0.59
N MET A 147 -6.11 -16.96 0.70
CA MET A 147 -5.36 -16.84 1.94
C MET A 147 -6.24 -16.36 3.10
N LEU A 148 -7.10 -15.36 2.88
CA LEU A 148 -8.01 -14.89 3.93
C LEU A 148 -9.02 -15.96 4.35
N LEU A 149 -9.54 -16.76 3.40
CA LEU A 149 -10.43 -17.90 3.69
C LEU A 149 -9.75 -18.99 4.51
N ILE A 150 -8.44 -19.18 4.36
CA ILE A 150 -7.65 -20.14 5.16
C ILE A 150 -7.33 -19.56 6.55
N LEU A 151 -6.89 -18.30 6.61
CA LEU A 151 -6.48 -17.67 7.89
C LEU A 151 -7.66 -17.38 8.81
N PHE A 152 -8.84 -17.08 8.27
CA PHE A 152 -9.98 -16.70 9.10
C PHE A 152 -10.43 -17.83 10.05
N PRO A 153 -10.70 -19.08 9.61
CA PRO A 153 -11.00 -20.19 10.52
C PRO A 153 -9.90 -20.45 11.54
N VAL A 154 -8.63 -20.35 11.11
CA VAL A 154 -7.47 -20.51 12.00
C VAL A 154 -7.48 -19.43 13.09
N SER A 155 -7.78 -18.17 12.74
CA SER A 155 -7.87 -17.09 13.72
C SER A 155 -9.00 -17.32 14.72
N VAL A 156 -10.16 -17.83 14.30
CA VAL A 156 -11.30 -18.09 15.19
C VAL A 156 -11.01 -19.20 16.19
N VAL A 157 -10.38 -20.30 15.73
CA VAL A 157 -10.07 -21.47 16.58
C VAL A 157 -8.84 -21.22 17.45
N ALA A 158 -7.72 -20.82 16.84
CA ALA A 158 -6.43 -20.69 17.51
C ALA A 158 -6.18 -19.29 18.09
N GLY A 159 -6.79 -18.24 17.52
CA GLY A 159 -6.51 -16.86 17.92
C GLY A 159 -6.88 -16.57 19.37
N ASN A 160 -7.99 -17.11 19.87
CA ASN A 160 -8.37 -16.93 21.28
C ASN A 160 -7.38 -17.63 22.24
N LEU A 161 -6.91 -18.83 21.89
CA LEU A 161 -5.92 -19.58 22.69
C LEU A 161 -4.53 -18.90 22.64
N LEU A 162 -4.10 -18.51 21.45
CA LEU A 162 -2.80 -17.88 21.25
C LEU A 162 -2.73 -16.47 21.84
N THR A 163 -3.84 -15.74 21.88
CA THR A 163 -3.88 -14.40 22.52
C THR A 163 -3.67 -14.48 24.03
N LEU A 164 -3.99 -15.61 24.67
CA LEU A 164 -3.68 -15.85 26.08
C LEU A 164 -2.17 -16.02 26.31
N CYS A 165 -1.49 -16.72 25.40
CA CYS A 165 -0.04 -16.96 25.49
C CYS A 165 0.80 -15.77 25.00
N PHE A 166 0.39 -15.16 23.90
CA PHE A 166 1.08 -14.07 23.22
C PHE A 166 0.10 -12.94 22.89
N LYS A 167 0.18 -11.84 23.62
CA LYS A 167 -0.68 -10.66 23.42
C LYS A 167 -0.57 -10.05 22.01
N SER A 168 0.51 -10.33 21.28
CA SER A 168 0.76 -9.89 19.90
C SER A 168 0.34 -10.88 18.83
N SER A 169 -0.35 -11.99 19.16
CA SER A 169 -0.80 -12.97 18.18
C SER A 169 -1.62 -12.36 17.01
N PRO A 170 -2.52 -11.39 17.22
CA PRO A 170 -3.27 -10.77 16.11
C PRO A 170 -2.36 -10.06 15.10
N SER A 171 -1.29 -9.41 15.57
CA SER A 171 -0.32 -8.78 14.67
C SER A 171 0.49 -9.78 13.84
N LEU A 172 0.67 -11.02 14.33
CA LEU A 172 1.34 -12.08 13.58
C LEU A 172 0.46 -12.56 12.41
N PHE A 173 -0.83 -12.84 12.66
CA PHE A 173 -1.76 -13.23 11.59
C PHE A 173 -1.90 -12.13 10.53
N ALA A 174 -2.00 -10.87 10.96
CA ALA A 174 -2.01 -9.74 10.04
C ALA A 174 -0.72 -9.67 9.22
N GLY A 175 0.45 -9.75 9.87
CA GLY A 175 1.76 -9.74 9.22
C GLY A 175 1.94 -10.86 8.19
N MET A 176 1.46 -12.07 8.48
CA MET A 176 1.44 -13.19 7.54
C MET A 176 0.59 -12.86 6.31
N SER A 177 -0.62 -12.34 6.50
CA SER A 177 -1.51 -11.98 5.40
C SER A 177 -0.93 -10.87 4.52
N TYR A 178 -0.29 -9.85 5.12
CA TYR A 178 0.34 -8.76 4.39
C TYR A 178 1.55 -9.23 3.58
N THR A 179 2.36 -10.11 4.16
CA THR A 179 3.48 -10.74 3.47
C THR A 179 2.97 -11.57 2.29
N TRP A 180 1.88 -12.33 2.48
CA TRP A 180 1.23 -13.04 1.38
C TRP A 180 0.71 -12.09 0.29
N GLY A 181 0.08 -10.97 0.64
CA GLY A 181 -0.39 -9.98 -0.34
C GLY A 181 0.74 -9.41 -1.18
N PHE A 182 1.90 -9.16 -0.57
CA PHE A 182 3.11 -8.77 -1.29
C PHE A 182 3.62 -9.91 -2.21
N LEU A 183 3.71 -11.15 -1.72
CA LEU A 183 4.10 -12.30 -2.53
C LEU A 183 3.14 -12.55 -3.71
N GLY A 184 1.83 -12.38 -3.49
CA GLY A 184 0.81 -12.48 -4.54
C GLY A 184 0.99 -11.45 -5.64
N LEU A 185 1.42 -10.23 -5.30
CA LEU A 185 1.79 -9.21 -6.28
C LEU A 185 3.05 -9.62 -7.06
N ILE A 186 4.07 -10.17 -6.39
CA ILE A 186 5.27 -10.69 -7.06
C ILE A 186 4.92 -11.80 -8.05
N ILE A 187 4.06 -12.75 -7.64
CA ILE A 187 3.57 -13.83 -8.51
C ILE A 187 2.85 -13.23 -9.72
N CYS A 188 1.95 -12.26 -9.52
CA CYS A 188 1.25 -11.59 -10.60
C CYS A 188 2.20 -10.92 -11.61
N VAL A 189 3.26 -10.25 -11.14
CA VAL A 189 4.28 -9.65 -12.02
C VAL A 189 5.03 -10.72 -12.82
N ASN A 190 5.46 -11.80 -12.17
CA ASN A 190 6.18 -12.90 -12.85
C ASN A 190 5.31 -13.62 -13.88
N VAL A 191 4.04 -13.91 -13.54
CA VAL A 191 3.08 -14.50 -14.49
C VAL A 191 2.82 -13.53 -15.64
N THR A 192 2.74 -12.23 -15.39
CA THR A 192 2.59 -11.21 -16.46
C THR A 192 3.82 -11.16 -17.37
N LEU A 193 5.03 -11.30 -16.82
CA LEU A 193 6.26 -11.41 -17.63
C LEU A 193 6.26 -12.69 -18.47
N LEU A 194 5.93 -13.83 -17.86
CA LEU A 194 5.88 -15.13 -18.53
C LEU A 194 4.87 -15.14 -19.68
N LEU A 195 3.65 -14.63 -19.48
CA LEU A 195 2.61 -14.59 -20.52
C LEU A 195 2.93 -13.63 -21.68
N HIS A 196 3.89 -12.72 -21.51
CA HIS A 196 4.35 -11.79 -22.55
C HIS A 196 5.75 -12.13 -23.05
N ASP A 197 6.19 -13.38 -22.89
CA ASP A 197 7.48 -13.87 -23.39
C ASP A 197 8.66 -13.03 -22.88
N TRP A 198 8.62 -12.64 -21.60
CA TRP A 198 9.62 -11.78 -20.95
C TRP A 198 9.77 -10.37 -21.59
N ASN A 199 8.80 -9.93 -22.39
CA ASN A 199 8.80 -8.59 -22.97
C ASN A 199 8.43 -7.53 -21.93
N VAL A 200 9.44 -6.88 -21.35
CA VAL A 200 9.29 -5.87 -20.30
C VAL A 200 8.32 -4.73 -20.69
N PRO A 201 8.39 -4.11 -21.89
CA PRO A 201 7.44 -3.05 -22.27
C PRO A 201 5.97 -3.50 -22.23
N ARG A 202 5.66 -4.66 -22.82
CA ARG A 202 4.29 -5.21 -22.83
C ARG A 202 3.81 -5.53 -21.41
N SER A 203 4.68 -6.15 -20.60
CA SER A 203 4.35 -6.48 -19.22
C SER A 203 4.14 -5.24 -18.35
N LEU A 204 4.92 -4.17 -18.53
CA LEU A 204 4.72 -2.91 -17.81
C LEU A 204 3.38 -2.26 -18.17
N CYS A 205 3.03 -2.20 -19.47
CA CYS A 205 1.72 -1.73 -19.91
C CYS A 205 0.58 -2.55 -19.30
N ALA A 206 0.71 -3.88 -19.27
CA ALA A 206 -0.26 -4.77 -18.64
C ALA A 206 -0.39 -4.50 -17.14
N MET A 207 0.72 -4.36 -16.40
CA MET A 207 0.70 -4.07 -14.96
C MET A 207 0.01 -2.74 -14.63
N ILE A 208 0.25 -1.68 -15.42
CA ILE A 208 -0.42 -0.39 -15.25
C ILE A 208 -1.93 -0.55 -15.48
N CYS A 209 -2.33 -1.29 -16.52
CA CYS A 209 -3.74 -1.58 -16.79
C CYS A 209 -4.39 -2.35 -15.62
N ILE A 210 -3.73 -3.40 -15.13
CA ILE A 210 -4.16 -4.19 -13.95
C ILE A 210 -4.35 -3.30 -12.72
N MET A 211 -3.40 -2.39 -12.42
CA MET A 211 -3.52 -1.47 -11.30
C MET A 211 -4.76 -0.56 -11.39
N LYS A 212 -5.10 -0.10 -12.60
CA LYS A 212 -6.30 0.70 -12.84
C LYS A 212 -7.57 -0.12 -12.73
N ILE A 213 -7.57 -1.35 -13.23
CA ILE A 213 -8.68 -2.30 -13.05
C ILE A 213 -8.91 -2.59 -11.55
N HIS A 214 -7.87 -2.85 -10.76
CA HIS A 214 -8.00 -3.04 -9.32
C HIS A 214 -8.55 -1.81 -8.60
N THR A 215 -8.11 -0.61 -9.02
CA THR A 215 -8.63 0.65 -8.45
C THR A 215 -10.13 0.78 -8.72
N PHE A 216 -10.57 0.47 -9.95
CA PHE A 216 -11.97 0.43 -10.31
C PHE A 216 -12.75 -0.63 -9.50
N LEU A 217 -12.29 -1.89 -9.46
CA LEU A 217 -12.95 -2.99 -8.75
C LEU A 217 -13.07 -2.72 -7.25
N LYS A 218 -12.02 -2.17 -6.64
CA LYS A 218 -12.02 -1.76 -5.23
C LYS A 218 -13.08 -0.69 -4.97
N THR A 219 -13.12 0.36 -5.79
CA THR A 219 -14.11 1.44 -5.62
C THR A 219 -15.53 0.95 -5.88
N LEU A 220 -15.73 0.04 -6.85
CA LEU A 220 -17.00 -0.63 -7.07
C LEU A 220 -17.43 -1.42 -5.84
N THR A 221 -16.52 -2.21 -5.26
CA THR A 221 -16.78 -2.99 -4.03
C THR A 221 -17.16 -2.07 -2.88
N TYR A 222 -16.41 -0.98 -2.65
CA TYR A 222 -16.68 -0.03 -1.58
C TYR A 222 -18.05 0.66 -1.69
N ASN A 223 -18.52 0.94 -2.91
CA ASN A 223 -19.79 1.62 -3.12
C ASN A 223 -20.99 0.67 -3.19
N ALA A 224 -20.83 -0.51 -3.81
CA ALA A 224 -21.94 -1.41 -4.09
C ALA A 224 -22.15 -2.48 -3.02
N LEU A 225 -21.07 -3.00 -2.41
CA LEU A 225 -21.13 -4.20 -1.57
C LEU A 225 -20.91 -3.92 -0.08
N LEU A 226 -20.20 -2.83 0.27
CA LEU A 226 -19.85 -2.54 1.65
C LEU A 226 -20.94 -1.74 2.36
N SER A 227 -21.26 -2.17 3.58
CA SER A 227 -22.02 -1.37 4.54
C SER A 227 -21.14 -0.36 5.29
N LYS A 228 -21.80 0.64 5.90
CA LYS A 228 -21.17 1.70 6.71
C LYS A 228 -20.14 1.14 7.70
N GLU A 229 -19.04 1.86 7.85
CA GLU A 229 -17.91 1.50 8.71
C GLU A 229 -18.22 1.78 10.20
N TYR A 230 -17.72 0.96 11.12
CA TYR A 230 -17.75 1.32 12.54
C TYR A 230 -16.69 2.37 12.84
N GLN A 231 -17.01 3.33 13.72
CA GLN A 231 -16.01 4.31 14.18
C GLN A 231 -14.90 3.64 14.99
N ASP A 232 -15.21 2.56 15.71
CA ASP A 232 -14.22 1.83 16.47
C ASP A 232 -13.36 0.90 15.59
N HIS A 233 -12.15 0.59 16.04
CA HIS A 233 -11.22 -0.33 15.35
C HIS A 233 -11.49 -1.82 15.67
N GLN A 234 -12.61 -2.11 16.34
CA GLN A 234 -12.90 -3.44 16.90
C GLN A 234 -13.10 -4.52 15.83
N SER A 235 -13.68 -4.21 14.66
CA SER A 235 -13.86 -5.20 13.59
C SER A 235 -12.53 -5.75 13.07
N ASN A 236 -11.53 -4.87 12.88
CA ASN A 236 -10.18 -5.30 12.47
C ASN A 236 -9.53 -6.19 13.53
N LEU A 237 -9.63 -5.79 14.80
CA LEU A 237 -9.05 -6.55 15.91
C LEU A 237 -9.73 -7.91 16.07
N ALA A 238 -11.06 -7.98 15.91
CA ALA A 238 -11.82 -9.22 15.98
C ALA A 238 -11.46 -10.19 14.84
N TRP A 239 -11.21 -9.67 13.63
CA TRP A 239 -10.77 -10.47 12.50
C TRP A 239 -9.45 -11.20 12.76
N TRP A 240 -8.45 -10.50 13.31
CA TRP A 240 -7.14 -11.10 13.55
C TRP A 240 -7.03 -11.90 14.86
N SER A 241 -7.82 -11.54 15.88
CA SER A 241 -7.83 -12.27 17.17
C SER A 241 -8.79 -13.47 17.17
N GLY A 242 -9.74 -13.52 16.23
CA GLY A 242 -10.84 -14.49 16.24
C GLY A 242 -11.92 -14.22 17.29
N ASN A 243 -11.81 -13.13 18.06
CA ASN A 243 -12.68 -12.86 19.20
C ASN A 243 -13.96 -12.11 18.80
N TRP A 244 -14.86 -12.82 18.12
CA TRP A 244 -16.17 -12.30 17.68
C TRP A 244 -17.23 -12.36 18.78
N ASN A 245 -17.15 -11.44 19.75
CA ASN A 245 -18.09 -11.40 20.87
C ASN A 245 -19.47 -10.84 20.51
N ILE A 246 -20.53 -11.62 20.78
CA ILE A 246 -21.94 -11.20 20.63
C ILE A 246 -22.25 -9.95 21.45
N LYS A 247 -21.69 -9.83 22.67
CA LYS A 247 -21.88 -8.64 23.51
C LYS A 247 -21.36 -7.35 22.87
N ARG A 248 -20.39 -7.44 21.96
CA ARG A 248 -19.75 -6.28 21.30
C ARG A 248 -20.41 -5.91 19.97
N PHE A 249 -20.77 -6.89 19.15
CA PHE A 249 -21.31 -6.65 17.80
C PHE A 249 -22.82 -6.95 17.67
N GLY A 250 -23.47 -7.52 18.70
CA GLY A 250 -24.87 -7.93 18.65
C GLY A 250 -25.13 -8.96 17.54
N TRP A 251 -26.26 -8.83 16.85
CA TRP A 251 -26.60 -9.68 15.68
C TRP A 251 -25.68 -9.45 14.47
N ALA A 252 -24.90 -8.37 14.46
CA ALA A 252 -23.97 -8.10 13.38
C ALA A 252 -22.78 -9.08 13.37
N VAL A 253 -22.55 -9.88 14.43
CA VAL A 253 -21.52 -10.94 14.43
C VAL A 253 -21.64 -11.87 13.22
N LEU A 254 -22.85 -12.11 12.70
CA LEU A 254 -23.04 -12.98 11.55
C LEU A 254 -22.64 -12.31 10.23
N SER A 255 -22.96 -11.02 10.04
CA SER A 255 -22.74 -10.30 8.78
C SER A 255 -21.39 -9.58 8.70
N GLN A 256 -20.79 -9.21 9.84
CA GLN A 256 -19.51 -8.49 9.87
C GLN A 256 -18.34 -9.27 9.28
N PRO A 257 -18.16 -10.59 9.53
CA PRO A 257 -17.08 -11.35 8.91
C PRO A 257 -17.12 -11.34 7.38
N PHE A 258 -18.32 -11.46 6.77
CA PHE A 258 -18.49 -11.38 5.31
C PHE A 258 -18.18 -9.99 4.75
N ARG A 259 -18.46 -8.93 5.51
CA ARG A 259 -18.01 -7.59 5.13
C ARG A 259 -16.49 -7.49 5.22
N GLU A 260 -15.91 -8.01 6.29
CA GLU A 260 -14.49 -7.85 6.60
C GLU A 260 -13.61 -8.64 5.62
N ILE A 261 -14.05 -9.79 5.12
CA ILE A 261 -13.30 -10.53 4.09
C ILE A 261 -13.18 -9.72 2.78
N LEU A 262 -14.23 -9.00 2.38
CA LEU A 262 -14.20 -8.11 1.21
C LEU A 262 -13.25 -6.92 1.43
N VAL A 263 -13.35 -6.30 2.61
CA VAL A 263 -12.46 -5.21 3.04
C VAL A 263 -11.00 -5.67 3.00
N LYS A 264 -10.71 -6.80 3.63
CA LYS A 264 -9.36 -7.36 3.75
C LYS A 264 -8.78 -7.77 2.41
N THR A 265 -9.60 -8.29 1.49
CA THR A 265 -9.15 -8.61 0.12
C THR A 265 -8.72 -7.34 -0.64
N CYS A 266 -9.52 -6.27 -0.54
CA CYS A 266 -9.19 -4.96 -1.12
C CYS A 266 -7.95 -4.32 -0.47
N ASP A 267 -7.84 -4.43 0.85
CA ASP A 267 -6.72 -3.91 1.62
C ASP A 267 -5.43 -4.67 1.25
N LEU A 268 -5.41 -6.01 1.21
CA LEU A 268 -4.23 -6.80 0.81
C LEU A 268 -3.75 -6.46 -0.60
N THR A 269 -4.67 -6.28 -1.54
CA THR A 269 -4.32 -5.89 -2.91
C THR A 269 -3.69 -4.49 -2.94
N SER A 270 -4.21 -3.55 -2.14
CA SER A 270 -3.62 -2.21 -2.01
C SER A 270 -2.28 -2.22 -1.27
N PHE A 271 -2.13 -3.10 -0.27
CA PHE A 271 -0.94 -3.22 0.57
C PHE A 271 0.29 -3.53 -0.27
N GLY A 272 0.19 -4.48 -1.21
CA GLY A 272 1.29 -4.81 -2.12
C GLY A 272 1.77 -3.59 -2.91
N TYR A 273 0.85 -2.78 -3.42
CA TYR A 273 1.19 -1.55 -4.15
C TYR A 273 1.83 -0.50 -3.26
N ASP A 274 1.23 -0.22 -2.10
CA ASP A 274 1.74 0.78 -1.14
C ASP A 274 3.12 0.36 -0.60
N PHE A 275 3.33 -0.95 -0.36
CA PHE A 275 4.60 -1.52 0.05
C PHE A 275 5.68 -1.31 -1.02
N VAL A 276 5.41 -1.69 -2.28
CA VAL A 276 6.37 -1.52 -3.39
C VAL A 276 6.64 -0.03 -3.63
N LEU A 277 5.62 0.82 -3.64
CA LEU A 277 5.74 2.26 -3.85
C LEU A 277 6.58 2.93 -2.76
N GLY A 278 6.30 2.62 -1.48
CA GLY A 278 7.06 3.16 -0.37
C GLY A 278 8.54 2.80 -0.46
N HIS A 279 8.86 1.52 -0.67
CA HIS A 279 10.25 1.07 -0.82
C HIS A 279 10.93 1.65 -2.05
N PHE A 280 10.23 1.82 -3.17
CA PHE A 280 10.75 2.50 -4.35
C PHE A 280 11.12 3.96 -4.03
N LEU A 281 10.24 4.71 -3.37
CA LEU A 281 10.48 6.10 -3.02
C LEU A 281 11.66 6.27 -2.05
N PHE A 282 11.72 5.46 -0.99
CA PHE A 282 12.87 5.44 -0.09
C PHE A 282 14.16 5.13 -0.87
N THR A 283 14.18 4.07 -1.68
CA THR A 283 15.36 3.70 -2.49
C THR A 283 15.78 4.81 -3.45
N ALA A 284 14.85 5.56 -4.02
CA ALA A 284 15.16 6.63 -4.96
C ALA A 284 15.75 7.88 -4.26
N ILE A 285 15.41 8.13 -3.00
CA ILE A 285 15.93 9.25 -2.18
C ILE A 285 17.27 8.90 -1.52
N PHE A 286 17.49 7.62 -1.24
CA PHE A 286 18.66 7.13 -0.52
C PHE A 286 20.01 7.64 -1.06
N PRO A 287 20.28 7.68 -2.38
CA PRO A 287 21.53 8.23 -2.91
C PRO A 287 21.77 9.68 -2.51
N VAL A 288 20.71 10.49 -2.43
CA VAL A 288 20.79 11.90 -2.02
C VAL A 288 21.06 12.01 -0.53
N ALA A 289 20.48 11.13 0.29
CA ALA A 289 20.71 11.07 1.73
C ALA A 289 22.14 10.60 2.11
N LEU A 290 22.88 9.97 1.19
CA LEU A 290 24.29 9.58 1.40
C LEU A 290 25.27 10.74 1.20
N VAL A 291 24.88 11.80 0.50
CA VAL A 291 25.78 12.93 0.23
C VAL A 291 26.02 13.69 1.54
N PRO A 292 27.28 13.89 1.95
CA PRO A 292 27.59 14.57 3.20
C PRO A 292 27.10 16.03 3.14
N LEU A 293 26.58 16.53 4.28
CA LEU A 293 26.10 17.90 4.46
C LEU A 293 24.88 18.28 3.60
N VAL A 294 24.21 17.31 2.96
CA VAL A 294 23.00 17.59 2.19
C VAL A 294 21.86 18.09 3.07
N ASP A 295 21.77 17.67 4.33
CA ASP A 295 20.85 18.23 5.33
C ASP A 295 20.98 19.76 5.46
N LYS A 296 22.21 20.27 5.53
CA LYS A 296 22.49 21.71 5.61
C LYS A 296 22.20 22.40 4.28
N ALA A 297 22.70 21.85 3.17
CA ALA A 297 22.49 22.42 1.83
C ALA A 297 21.00 22.53 1.50
N HIS A 298 20.25 21.47 1.78
CA HIS A 298 18.81 21.40 1.59
C HIS A 298 18.06 22.42 2.46
N THR A 299 18.43 22.57 3.74
CA THR A 299 17.85 23.58 4.63
C THR A 299 18.09 25.00 4.12
N TYR A 300 19.26 25.27 3.53
CA TYR A 300 19.56 26.58 2.91
C TYR A 300 18.72 26.82 1.65
N ILE A 301 18.52 25.79 0.81
CA ILE A 301 17.70 25.88 -0.41
C ILE A 301 16.23 26.14 -0.09
N LEU A 302 15.71 25.56 0.99
CA LEU A 302 14.31 25.75 1.36
C LEU A 302 13.97 27.17 1.83
N PHE A 303 14.94 28.07 2.07
CA PHE A 303 14.72 29.48 2.47
C PHE A 303 13.74 29.72 3.64
N TRP A 304 13.40 28.69 4.42
CA TRP A 304 12.40 28.80 5.48
C TRP A 304 12.95 29.47 6.76
N LEU A 305 14.27 29.66 6.87
CA LEU A 305 14.91 30.18 8.07
C LEU A 305 16.07 31.13 7.76
N LYS A 306 16.18 32.20 8.54
CA LYS A 306 17.40 33.04 8.58
C LYS A 306 18.59 32.16 8.99
N PRO A 307 19.79 32.31 8.37
CA PRO A 307 20.99 31.55 8.72
C PRO A 307 21.41 31.64 10.20
N SER A 308 20.91 32.64 10.93
CA SER A 308 21.15 32.83 12.36
C SER A 308 20.21 32.03 13.28
N ARG A 309 19.16 31.40 12.75
CA ARG A 309 18.22 30.51 13.45
C ARG A 309 18.27 29.11 12.85
N ILE A 310 19.48 28.53 12.81
CA ILE A 310 19.66 27.12 12.44
C ILE A 310 18.88 26.28 13.44
N VAL A 311 17.96 25.43 12.96
CA VAL A 311 17.23 24.49 13.81
C VAL A 311 18.26 23.53 14.41
N HIS A 312 18.58 23.74 15.68
CA HIS A 312 19.27 22.73 16.46
C HIS A 312 18.34 21.53 16.60
N GLY A 313 18.85 20.34 16.27
CA GLY A 313 18.11 19.10 16.47
C GLY A 313 17.70 18.91 17.95
N PRO A 314 16.70 18.06 18.23
CA PRO A 314 16.19 17.91 19.59
C PRO A 314 17.30 17.45 20.56
N ILE A 315 17.31 17.99 21.77
CA ILE A 315 18.26 17.57 22.81
C ILE A 315 17.77 16.23 23.39
N TYR A 316 18.51 15.16 23.11
CA TYR A 316 18.17 13.82 23.59
C TYR A 316 18.92 13.45 24.86
N SER A 317 18.22 12.77 25.79
CA SER A 317 18.87 12.14 26.94
C SER A 317 19.82 11.01 26.51
N LYS A 318 20.80 10.66 27.36
CA LYS A 318 21.75 9.55 27.10
C LYS A 318 21.02 8.23 26.80
N ARG A 319 19.92 7.95 27.49
CA ARG A 319 19.08 6.76 27.28
C ARG A 319 18.41 6.77 25.91
N GLN A 320 17.79 7.89 25.53
CA GLN A 320 17.17 8.06 24.22
C GLN A 320 18.20 7.92 23.09
N ARG A 321 19.38 8.55 23.23
CA ARG A 321 20.45 8.45 22.23
C ARG A 321 20.91 7.01 22.00
N LYS A 322 21.08 6.21 23.08
CA LYS A 322 21.43 4.79 22.97
C LYS A 322 20.32 3.98 22.27
N ARG A 323 19.05 4.22 22.59
CA ARG A 323 17.90 3.56 21.95
C ARG A 323 17.82 3.89 20.46
N ARG A 324 17.91 5.18 20.10
CA ARG A 324 17.88 5.65 18.71
C ARG A 324 19.03 5.06 17.89
N ARG A 325 20.25 5.00 18.45
CA ARG A 325 21.39 4.37 17.77
C ARG A 325 21.14 2.88 17.49
N ARG A 326 20.61 2.14 18.47
CA ARG A 326 20.26 0.72 18.29
C ARG A 326 19.17 0.52 17.23
N GLN A 327 18.12 1.34 17.26
CA GLN A 327 17.04 1.30 16.27
C GLN A 327 17.56 1.65 14.88
N SER A 328 18.38 2.69 14.76
CA SER A 328 18.99 3.08 13.48
C SER A 328 19.82 1.95 12.89
N VAL A 329 20.69 1.28 13.67
CA VAL A 329 21.46 0.13 13.17
C VAL A 329 20.56 -1.02 12.71
N LEU A 330 19.53 -1.36 13.49
CA LEU A 330 18.60 -2.42 13.14
C LEU A 330 17.83 -2.12 11.84
N TYR A 331 17.26 -0.91 11.74
CA TYR A 331 16.52 -0.49 10.56
C TYR A 331 17.43 -0.27 9.35
N SER A 332 18.70 0.10 9.55
CA SER A 332 19.69 0.15 8.47
C SER A 332 19.90 -1.24 7.87
N LEU A 333 20.08 -2.26 8.72
CA LEU A 333 20.28 -3.63 8.27
C LEU A 333 19.05 -4.14 7.54
N LEU A 334 17.85 -3.92 8.11
CA LEU A 334 16.59 -4.29 7.47
C LEU A 334 16.40 -3.59 6.12
N TYR A 335 16.66 -2.28 6.06
CA TYR A 335 16.56 -1.50 4.83
C TYR A 335 17.49 -2.04 3.74
N LEU A 336 18.77 -2.28 4.08
CA LEU A 336 19.74 -2.86 3.15
C LEU A 336 19.34 -4.25 2.68
N THR A 337 18.77 -5.10 3.55
CA THR A 337 18.21 -6.40 3.15
C THR A 337 17.08 -6.21 2.13
N VAL A 338 16.12 -5.34 2.40
CA VAL A 338 14.98 -5.12 1.49
C VAL A 338 15.44 -4.55 0.15
N VAL A 339 16.32 -3.55 0.14
CA VAL A 339 16.89 -2.98 -1.09
C VAL A 339 17.66 -4.04 -1.87
N SER A 340 18.48 -4.85 -1.20
CA SER A 340 19.23 -5.94 -1.86
C SER A 340 18.30 -6.97 -2.48
N CYS A 341 17.22 -7.36 -1.78
CA CYS A 341 16.19 -8.25 -2.32
C CYS A 341 15.48 -7.63 -3.52
N SER A 342 15.07 -6.35 -3.44
CA SER A 342 14.43 -5.64 -4.55
C SER A 342 15.34 -5.53 -5.78
N CYS A 343 16.63 -5.23 -5.58
CA CYS A 343 17.61 -5.22 -6.65
C CYS A 343 17.81 -6.63 -7.26
N ALA A 344 17.93 -7.66 -6.42
CA ALA A 344 18.08 -9.04 -6.88
C ALA A 344 16.89 -9.48 -7.75
N MET A 345 15.67 -9.10 -7.40
CA MET A 345 14.48 -9.42 -8.19
C MET A 345 14.50 -8.84 -9.62
N VAL A 346 15.21 -7.73 -9.84
CA VAL A 346 15.34 -7.10 -11.17
C VAL A 346 16.58 -7.64 -11.91
N VAL A 347 17.69 -7.77 -11.20
CA VAL A 347 19.00 -8.14 -11.78
C VAL A 347 19.07 -9.63 -12.12
N VAL A 348 18.52 -10.51 -11.27
CA VAL A 348 18.59 -11.97 -11.49
C VAL A 348 17.92 -12.36 -12.82
N PRO A 349 16.68 -11.96 -13.12
CA PRO A 349 16.08 -12.27 -14.42
C PRO A 349 16.88 -11.71 -15.61
N ALA A 350 17.50 -10.53 -15.47
CA ALA A 350 18.28 -9.92 -16.55
C ALA A 350 19.59 -10.67 -16.83
N ILE A 351 20.20 -11.29 -15.83
CA ILE A 351 21.44 -12.09 -15.99
C ILE A 351 21.12 -13.49 -16.54
N PHE A 352 20.01 -14.09 -16.09
CA PHE A 352 19.66 -15.47 -16.46
C PHE A 352 18.73 -15.58 -17.69
N SER A 353 18.20 -14.48 -18.23
CA SER A 353 17.46 -14.54 -19.50
C SER A 353 18.44 -14.75 -20.66
N PRO A 354 18.36 -15.84 -21.45
CA PRO A 354 19.32 -16.15 -22.51
C PRO A 354 19.35 -15.18 -23.71
N GLN A 355 18.64 -14.05 -23.63
CA GLN A 355 18.42 -13.12 -24.74
C GLN A 355 18.36 -11.68 -24.22
N PHE A 356 19.55 -11.11 -23.97
CA PHE A 356 19.87 -9.78 -24.47
C PHE A 356 20.78 -9.93 -25.69
#